data_AF-A0A5D8YE60-F1
#
_entry.id   AF-A0A5D8YE60-F1
#
_cell.length_a   1.000
_cell.length_b   1.000
_cell.length_c   1.000
_cell.angle_alpha   90.00
_cell.angle_beta   90.00
_cell.angle_gamma   90.00
#
_symmetry.space_group_name_H-M   'P 1'
#
loop_
_entity.id
_entity.type
_entity.pdbx_description
1 polymer ?
#
loop_
_entity_poly.entity_id
_entity_poly.type
_entity_poly.pdbx_seq_one_letter_code
_entity_poly.pdbx_strand_id
1 'polypeptide(L)'
;DNDKLLLDDNSDPSYMALVNGDNNTNRYGVNLGVALTGGDYYVAYALTDVVQKDDNGNQGIAASSAMQHIVQAGYRREVAPSIGLIINGIYRYDKNQKGVAEGQLKGVLSNTFWVGAGYRNDLAYTFNAGVRIKQLQVGYTREMSSGKTDGIYRGGNEITLSYTFAPVFGKKLSVW
;
A
#
# COMPACT_ATOMS: atom_id res chain seq x y z
N ASP A 1 6.46 33.33 -5.99
CA ASP A 1 5.09 33.32 -5.42
C ASP A 1 4.05 33.18 -6.51
N ASN A 2 3.57 31.95 -6.79
CA ASN A 2 2.25 31.66 -7.40
C ASN A 2 2.03 30.14 -7.65
N ASP A 3 2.19 29.31 -6.61
CA ASP A 3 1.90 27.87 -6.71
C ASP A 3 0.86 27.43 -5.65
N LYS A 4 -0.25 28.18 -5.56
CA LYS A 4 -1.42 27.73 -4.82
C LYS A 4 -2.63 27.74 -5.74
N LEU A 5 -3.05 26.54 -6.14
CA LEU A 5 -4.38 26.32 -6.69
C LEU A 5 -5.41 26.75 -5.64
N LEU A 6 -6.10 27.86 -5.91
CA LEU A 6 -7.24 28.29 -5.11
C LEU A 6 -8.46 27.55 -5.69
N LEU A 7 -8.93 26.52 -4.99
CA LEU A 7 -10.08 25.68 -5.36
C LEU A 7 -11.43 26.42 -5.43
N ASP A 8 -11.42 27.76 -5.36
CA ASP A 8 -12.60 28.62 -5.25
C ASP A 8 -12.59 29.80 -6.26
N ASP A 9 -11.60 29.85 -7.16
CA ASP A 9 -11.53 30.86 -8.22
C ASP A 9 -11.86 30.24 -9.59
N ASN A 10 -13.12 30.39 -10.00
CA ASN A 10 -13.60 29.95 -11.32
C ASN A 10 -12.94 30.69 -12.51
N SER A 11 -12.12 31.72 -12.24
CA SER A 11 -11.34 32.43 -13.26
C SER A 11 -9.88 31.99 -13.35
N ASP A 12 -9.43 31.04 -12.52
CA ASP A 12 -8.07 30.48 -12.60
C ASP A 12 -7.90 29.75 -13.95
N PRO A 13 -6.98 30.21 -14.81
CA PRO A 13 -6.71 29.59 -16.11
C PRO A 13 -6.36 28.10 -16.00
N SER A 14 -5.76 27.69 -14.88
CA SER A 14 -5.36 26.31 -14.57
C SER A 14 -6.57 25.42 -14.28
N TYR A 15 -7.57 25.96 -13.56
CA TYR A 15 -8.85 25.30 -13.29
C TYR A 15 -9.69 25.21 -14.57
N MET A 16 -9.75 26.29 -15.35
CA MET A 16 -10.46 26.34 -16.62
C MET A 16 -9.85 25.41 -17.69
N ALA A 17 -8.53 25.18 -17.68
CA ALA A 17 -7.88 24.19 -18.55
C ALA A 17 -8.21 22.74 -18.15
N LEU A 18 -8.47 22.47 -16.87
CA LEU A 18 -8.86 21.14 -16.37
C LEU A 18 -10.33 20.80 -16.68
N VAL A 19 -11.20 21.81 -16.63
CA VAL A 19 -12.66 21.66 -16.87
C VAL A 19 -13.02 21.63 -18.36
N ASN A 20 -12.29 22.37 -19.21
CA ASN A 20 -12.61 22.49 -20.65
C ASN A 20 -11.74 21.64 -21.58
N GLY A 21 -10.67 21.00 -21.08
CA GLY A 21 -9.83 20.12 -21.89
C GLY A 21 -10.38 18.69 -21.91
N ASP A 22 -10.49 18.09 -23.10
CA ASP A 22 -10.68 16.64 -23.29
C ASP A 22 -9.53 15.90 -22.58
N ASN A 23 -9.73 15.61 -21.30
CA ASN A 23 -8.66 15.25 -20.37
C ASN A 23 -8.35 13.74 -20.41
N ASN A 24 -8.18 13.20 -21.61
CA ASN A 24 -7.63 11.85 -21.75
C ASN A 24 -6.10 11.93 -21.54
N THR A 25 -5.69 11.92 -20.28
CA THR A 25 -4.27 11.93 -19.91
C THR A 25 -3.81 10.48 -19.79
N ASN A 26 -3.10 10.00 -20.80
CA ASN A 26 -2.41 8.72 -20.73
C ASN A 26 -1.07 8.92 -20.04
N ARG A 27 -0.86 8.21 -18.93
CA ARG A 27 0.38 8.22 -18.18
C ARG A 27 1.03 6.85 -18.25
N TYR A 28 2.31 6.85 -18.63
CA TYR A 28 3.13 5.65 -18.66
C TYR A 28 4.15 5.73 -17.53
N GLY A 29 4.22 4.67 -16.73
CA GLY A 29 5.13 4.53 -15.60
C GLY A 29 5.90 3.22 -15.66
N VAL A 30 7.18 3.27 -15.33
CA VAL A 30 8.01 2.06 -15.12
C VAL A 30 8.38 1.95 -13.65
N ASN A 31 8.11 0.77 -13.07
CA ASN A 31 8.48 0.44 -11.70
C ASN A 31 9.57 -0.64 -11.72
N LEU A 32 10.60 -0.48 -10.90
CA LEU A 32 11.74 -1.40 -10.83
C LEU A 32 11.94 -1.81 -9.37
N GLY A 33 12.30 -3.06 -9.11
CA GLY A 33 12.58 -3.51 -7.75
C GLY A 33 13.46 -4.75 -7.70
N VAL A 34 14.18 -4.88 -6.59
CA VAL A 34 15.04 -6.02 -6.27
C VAL A 34 14.67 -6.54 -4.89
N ALA A 35 14.67 -7.85 -4.72
CA ALA A 35 14.40 -8.49 -3.44
C ALA A 35 15.44 -9.58 -3.16
N LEU A 36 15.99 -9.56 -1.95
CA LEU A 36 16.77 -10.63 -1.38
C LEU A 36 15.85 -11.46 -0.48
N THR A 37 15.71 -12.75 -0.77
CA THR A 37 14.85 -13.66 -0.02
C THR A 37 15.66 -14.77 0.64
N GLY A 38 15.34 -15.06 1.89
CA GLY A 38 15.79 -16.24 2.63
C GLY A 38 14.63 -17.20 2.86
N GLY A 39 14.85 -18.25 3.67
CA GLY A 39 13.76 -19.19 4.03
C GLY A 39 12.62 -18.49 4.78
N ASP A 40 12.98 -17.64 5.73
CA ASP A 40 12.07 -17.03 6.70
C ASP A 40 12.02 -15.50 6.60
N TYR A 41 12.76 -14.88 5.68
CA TYR A 41 12.82 -13.42 5.59
C TYR A 41 12.94 -12.92 4.16
N TYR A 42 12.66 -11.63 3.98
CA TYR A 42 13.00 -10.92 2.77
C TYR A 42 13.37 -9.47 3.10
N VAL A 43 14.18 -8.88 2.22
CA VAL A 43 14.42 -7.44 2.16
C VAL A 43 14.33 -7.04 0.70
N ALA A 44 13.53 -6.01 0.41
CA ALA A 44 13.30 -5.53 -0.93
C ALA A 44 13.46 -4.02 -1.01
N TYR A 45 13.89 -3.56 -2.18
CA TYR A 45 13.95 -2.16 -2.53
C TYR A 45 13.34 -1.97 -3.91
N ALA A 46 12.45 -0.99 -4.03
CA ALA A 46 11.77 -0.68 -5.27
C ALA A 46 11.74 0.83 -5.52
N LEU A 47 11.74 1.19 -6.79
CA LEU A 47 11.50 2.52 -7.31
C LEU A 47 10.20 2.48 -8.12
N THR A 48 9.28 3.40 -7.83
CA THR A 48 8.09 3.61 -8.65
C THR A 48 8.20 4.90 -9.43
N ASP A 49 7.60 4.92 -10.63
CA ASP A 49 7.59 6.08 -11.53
C ASP A 49 9.00 6.54 -11.96
N VAL A 50 9.87 5.58 -12.30
CA VAL A 50 11.26 5.80 -12.75
C VAL A 50 11.30 6.52 -14.10
N VAL A 51 10.39 6.15 -15.01
CA VAL A 51 10.17 6.83 -16.28
C VAL A 51 8.75 7.34 -16.26
N GLN A 52 8.58 8.63 -16.51
CA GLN A 52 7.29 9.28 -16.60
C GLN A 52 7.22 9.97 -17.96
N LYS A 53 6.24 9.59 -18.76
CA LYS A 53 5.92 10.28 -20.01
C LYS A 53 4.43 10.58 -20.01
N ASP A 54 4.14 11.87 -20.17
CA ASP A 54 2.81 12.39 -20.42
C ASP A 54 2.74 12.80 -21.89
N ASP A 55 1.73 12.31 -22.61
CA ASP A 55 1.61 12.56 -24.05
C ASP A 55 1.03 13.96 -24.36
N ASN A 56 0.51 14.67 -23.35
CA ASN A 56 -0.01 16.02 -23.50
C ASN A 56 0.85 16.99 -22.69
N GLY A 57 1.44 17.99 -23.36
CA GLY A 57 2.35 19.01 -22.81
C GLY A 57 1.74 19.98 -21.78
N ASN A 58 0.82 19.50 -20.95
CA ASN A 58 0.19 20.24 -19.88
C ASN A 58 1.13 20.19 -18.64
N GLN A 59 1.99 21.20 -18.52
CA GLN A 59 3.08 21.27 -17.54
C GLN A 59 2.63 21.22 -16.07
N GLY A 60 1.34 21.39 -15.78
CA GLY A 60 0.78 21.37 -14.42
C GLY A 60 0.59 19.98 -13.81
N ILE A 61 0.41 18.92 -14.60
CA ILE A 61 0.20 17.54 -14.09
C ILE A 61 1.53 16.77 -14.02
N ALA A 62 2.44 17.03 -14.97
CA ALA A 62 3.77 16.41 -15.04
C ALA A 62 4.69 16.76 -13.85
N ALA A 63 4.44 17.88 -13.18
CA ALA A 63 5.29 18.36 -12.08
C ALA A 63 5.04 17.66 -10.72
N SER A 64 3.93 16.93 -10.55
CA SER A 64 3.52 16.46 -9.22
C SER A 64 3.98 15.05 -8.85
N SER A 65 4.42 14.24 -9.82
CA SER A 65 4.76 12.85 -9.55
C SER A 65 6.26 12.66 -9.30
N ALA A 66 6.62 12.68 -8.03
CA ALA A 66 7.96 12.34 -7.59
C ALA A 66 8.20 10.82 -7.70
N MET A 67 9.35 10.42 -8.22
CA MET A 67 9.84 9.04 -8.10
C MET A 67 9.83 8.64 -6.62
N GLN A 68 9.21 7.50 -6.30
CA GLN A 68 9.12 7.03 -4.91
C GLN A 68 10.09 5.89 -4.66
N HIS A 69 10.80 5.99 -3.54
CA HIS A 69 11.69 4.98 -3.01
C HIS A 69 10.94 4.14 -1.98
N ILE A 70 10.91 2.83 -2.18
CA ILE A 70 10.20 1.89 -1.32
C ILE A 70 11.21 0.87 -0.80
N VAL A 71 11.36 0.81 0.53
CA VAL A 71 12.11 -0.25 1.22
C VAL A 71 11.09 -1.13 1.92
N GLN A 72 11.20 -2.44 1.76
CA GLN A 72 10.35 -3.41 2.44
C GLN A 72 11.21 -4.47 3.10
N ALA A 73 10.77 -4.96 4.26
CA ALA A 73 11.37 -6.13 4.87
C ALA A 73 10.29 -6.93 5.59
N GLY A 74 10.50 -8.23 5.71
CA GLY A 74 9.63 -9.06 6.50
C GLY A 74 10.31 -10.33 6.98
N TYR A 75 9.74 -10.88 8.03
CA TYR A 75 10.14 -12.14 8.65
C TYR A 75 8.89 -12.97 8.93
N ARG A 76 8.94 -14.26 8.61
CA ARG A 76 7.89 -15.24 8.86
C ARG A 76 8.48 -16.48 9.49
N ARG A 77 7.86 -17.01 10.53
CA ARG A 77 8.34 -18.23 11.18
C ARG A 77 7.21 -18.96 11.89
N GLU A 78 7.26 -20.28 11.87
CA GLU A 78 6.51 -21.10 12.83
C GLU A 78 7.16 -20.98 14.21
N VAL A 79 6.42 -20.45 15.19
CA VAL A 79 6.89 -20.21 16.56
C VAL A 79 6.48 -21.32 17.52
N ALA A 80 5.43 -22.06 17.18
CA ALA A 80 4.97 -23.26 17.88
C ALA A 80 4.21 -24.16 16.89
N PRO A 81 3.97 -25.45 17.21
CA PRO A 81 3.19 -26.32 16.34
C PRO A 81 1.85 -25.66 15.98
N SER A 82 1.64 -25.43 14.68
CA SER A 82 0.43 -24.76 14.16
C SER A 82 0.31 -23.27 14.45
N ILE A 83 1.32 -22.60 15.01
CA ILE A 83 1.31 -21.14 15.23
C ILE A 83 2.44 -20.51 14.41
N GLY A 84 2.05 -19.73 13.41
CA GLY A 84 2.92 -18.87 12.61
C GLY A 84 2.91 -17.43 13.10
N LEU A 85 4.06 -16.77 13.00
CA LEU A 85 4.21 -15.34 13.24
C LEU A 85 4.82 -14.69 12.00
N ILE A 86 4.26 -13.56 11.60
CA ILE A 86 4.73 -12.74 10.50
C ILE A 86 4.85 -11.31 10.97
N ILE A 87 6.02 -10.73 10.74
CA ILE A 87 6.26 -9.30 10.88
C ILE A 87 6.71 -8.77 9.52
N ASN A 88 6.17 -7.64 9.11
CA ASN A 88 6.61 -6.95 7.91
C ASN A 88 6.61 -5.44 8.14
N GLY A 89 7.40 -4.75 7.34
CA GLY A 89 7.43 -3.31 7.34
C GLY A 89 7.76 -2.77 5.96
N ILE A 90 7.26 -1.58 5.70
CA ILE A 90 7.51 -0.82 4.49
C ILE A 90 7.84 0.61 4.88
N TYR A 91 8.84 1.19 4.21
CA TYR A 91 9.15 2.60 4.26
C TYR A 91 9.06 3.15 2.84
N ARG A 92 8.25 4.20 2.67
CA ARG A 92 8.08 4.91 1.40
C ARG A 92 8.58 6.34 1.56
N TYR A 93 9.33 6.83 0.59
CA TYR A 93 9.83 8.19 0.57
C TYR A 93 9.78 8.74 -0.86
N ASP A 94 9.34 9.98 -1.00
CA ASP A 94 9.45 10.73 -2.24
C ASP A 94 9.89 12.17 -1.93
N LYS A 95 10.37 12.90 -2.93
CA LYS A 95 10.89 14.26 -2.74
C LYS A 95 9.84 15.30 -2.33
N ASN A 96 8.55 15.00 -2.48
CA ASN A 96 7.45 15.93 -2.29
C ASN A 96 6.73 15.72 -0.96
N GLN A 97 6.85 14.52 -0.35
CA GLN A 97 6.15 14.14 0.87
C GLN A 97 7.10 13.62 1.96
N LYS A 98 6.70 13.81 3.21
CA LYS A 98 7.41 13.20 4.34
C LYS A 98 7.34 11.68 4.21
N GLY A 99 8.47 11.00 4.47
CA GLY A 99 8.53 9.55 4.43
C GLY A 99 7.52 8.88 5.37
N VAL A 100 6.93 7.79 4.88
CA VAL A 100 5.91 7.00 5.58
C VAL A 100 6.44 5.60 5.86
N ALA A 101 6.63 5.29 7.13
CA ALA A 101 6.88 3.97 7.67
C ALA A 101 5.57 3.30 8.09
N GLU A 102 5.41 2.05 7.70
CA GLU A 102 4.32 1.19 8.11
C GLU A 102 4.88 -0.15 8.56
N GLY A 103 4.42 -0.64 9.70
CA GLY A 103 4.76 -1.96 10.23
C GLY A 103 3.50 -2.77 10.47
N GLN A 104 3.57 -4.08 10.24
CA GLN A 104 2.47 -4.99 10.51
C GLN A 104 2.98 -6.26 11.19
N LEU A 105 2.17 -6.77 12.11
CA LEU A 105 2.35 -8.04 12.80
C LEU A 105 1.11 -8.90 12.57
N LYS A 106 1.30 -10.18 12.25
CA LYS A 106 0.23 -11.14 12.00
C LYS A 106 0.58 -12.48 12.63
N GLY A 107 -0.32 -12.99 13.45
CA GLY A 107 -0.30 -14.37 13.92
C GLY A 107 -1.23 -15.24 13.08
N VAL A 108 -0.81 -16.47 12.80
CA VAL A 108 -1.56 -17.44 12.00
C VAL A 108 -1.69 -18.73 12.78
N LEU A 109 -2.92 -19.26 12.89
CA LEU A 109 -3.22 -20.50 13.59
C LEU A 109 -3.69 -21.55 12.58
N SER A 110 -2.98 -22.68 12.55
CA SER A 110 -3.27 -23.88 11.76
C SER A 110 -3.48 -23.57 10.27
N ASN A 111 -2.81 -22.54 9.74
CA ASN A 111 -3.01 -22.02 8.39
C ASN A 111 -4.47 -21.69 8.02
N THR A 112 -5.32 -21.54 9.03
CA THR A 112 -6.77 -21.39 8.90
C THR A 112 -7.17 -20.01 9.38
N PHE A 113 -6.78 -19.64 10.59
CA PHE A 113 -7.14 -18.35 11.17
C PHE A 113 -5.95 -17.42 11.19
N TRP A 114 -6.19 -16.13 11.03
CA TRP A 114 -5.17 -15.13 11.31
C TRP A 114 -5.77 -13.94 12.05
N VAL A 115 -4.90 -13.30 12.83
CA VAL A 115 -5.15 -12.00 13.45
C VAL A 115 -3.90 -11.16 13.27
N GLY A 116 -4.07 -9.86 13.08
CA GLY A 116 -2.95 -8.96 12.87
C GLY A 116 -3.27 -7.54 13.26
N ALA A 117 -2.21 -6.80 13.50
CA ALA A 117 -2.27 -5.37 13.76
C ALA A 117 -1.15 -4.67 12.98
N GLY A 118 -1.37 -3.42 12.62
CA GLY A 118 -0.38 -2.61 11.95
C GLY A 118 -0.43 -1.17 12.43
N TYR A 119 0.65 -0.46 12.15
CA TYR A 119 0.81 0.94 12.44
C TYR A 119 1.49 1.62 11.27
N ARG A 120 0.88 2.68 10.77
CA ARG A 120 1.40 3.58 9.74
C ARG A 120 1.64 4.93 10.39
N ASN A 121 2.91 5.34 10.44
CA ASN A 121 3.32 6.51 11.20
C ASN A 121 2.53 7.74 10.78
N ASP A 122 2.09 8.51 11.78
CA ASP A 122 1.34 9.76 11.57
C ASP A 122 0.03 9.61 10.74
N LEU A 123 -0.46 8.38 10.51
CA LEU A 123 -1.65 8.11 9.69
C LEU A 123 -2.65 7.22 10.41
N ALA A 124 -2.31 5.97 10.73
CA ALA A 124 -3.31 5.00 11.16
C ALA A 124 -2.80 3.79 11.94
N TYR A 125 -3.68 3.21 12.74
CA TYR A 125 -3.60 1.86 13.26
C TYR A 125 -4.54 0.94 12.47
N THR A 126 -4.09 -0.25 12.13
CA THR A 126 -4.91 -1.26 11.46
C THR A 126 -5.05 -2.49 12.34
N PHE A 127 -6.22 -3.09 12.35
CA PHE A 127 -6.50 -4.38 12.97
C PHE A 127 -7.17 -5.26 11.94
N ASN A 128 -6.68 -6.48 11.73
CA ASN A 128 -7.27 -7.41 10.80
C ASN A 128 -7.41 -8.80 11.41
N ALA A 129 -8.44 -9.52 10.97
CA ALA A 129 -8.64 -10.90 11.31
C ALA A 129 -9.33 -11.61 10.15
N GLY A 130 -9.22 -12.93 10.11
CA GLY A 130 -10.01 -13.70 9.17
C GLY A 130 -9.76 -15.19 9.23
N VAL A 131 -10.42 -15.86 8.30
CA VAL A 131 -10.42 -17.31 8.18
C VAL A 131 -10.26 -17.75 6.73
N ARG A 132 -9.54 -18.85 6.54
CA ARG A 132 -9.39 -19.57 5.29
C ARG A 132 -10.01 -20.93 5.43
N ILE A 133 -10.90 -21.27 4.50
CA ILE A 133 -11.52 -22.58 4.39
C ILE A 133 -11.23 -23.09 2.98
N LYS A 134 -10.22 -23.96 2.85
CA LYS A 134 -9.73 -24.47 1.55
C LYS A 134 -9.35 -23.32 0.61
N GLN A 135 -10.06 -23.15 -0.51
CA GLN A 135 -9.83 -22.09 -1.50
C GLN A 135 -10.48 -20.75 -1.16
N LEU A 136 -11.38 -20.72 -0.17
CA LEU A 136 -12.11 -19.51 0.23
C LEU A 136 -11.39 -18.81 1.38
N GLN A 137 -11.27 -17.49 1.29
CA GLN A 137 -10.73 -16.64 2.34
C GLN A 137 -11.69 -15.49 2.62
N VAL A 138 -12.00 -15.28 3.90
CA VAL A 138 -12.82 -14.17 4.39
C VAL A 138 -11.99 -13.41 5.41
N GLY A 139 -11.87 -12.10 5.21
CA GLY A 139 -11.14 -11.21 6.10
C GLY A 139 -11.99 -10.00 6.50
N TYR A 140 -11.66 -9.45 7.65
CA TYR A 140 -12.16 -8.16 8.11
C TYR A 140 -10.98 -7.31 8.58
N THR A 141 -10.97 -6.05 8.16
CA THR A 141 -9.97 -5.06 8.55
C THR A 141 -10.67 -3.82 9.07
N ARG A 142 -10.17 -3.31 10.20
CA ARG A 142 -10.55 -2.02 10.76
C ARG A 142 -9.33 -1.11 10.78
N GLU A 143 -9.46 0.05 10.16
CA GLU A 143 -8.47 1.12 10.25
C GLU A 143 -8.98 2.19 11.20
N MET A 144 -8.10 2.70 12.06
CA MET A 144 -8.36 3.79 12.99
C MET A 144 -7.30 4.86 12.76
N SER A 145 -7.72 6.12 12.69
CA SER A 145 -6.80 7.24 12.54
C SER A 145 -5.82 7.29 13.71
N SER A 146 -4.58 7.67 13.43
CA SER A 146 -3.68 8.09 14.50
C SER A 146 -4.07 9.51 14.92
N GLY A 147 -4.03 9.86 16.20
CA GLY A 147 -4.56 11.14 16.71
C GLY A 147 -4.06 12.44 16.04
N LYS A 148 -3.00 12.36 15.21
CA LYS A 148 -2.51 13.47 14.37
C LYS A 148 -3.35 13.72 13.11
N THR A 149 -4.21 12.79 12.72
CA THR A 149 -5.04 12.83 11.50
C THR A 149 -6.55 12.77 11.78
N ASP A 150 -6.97 12.85 13.04
CA ASP A 150 -8.38 12.70 13.48
C ASP A 150 -9.37 13.69 12.83
N GLY A 151 -8.88 14.80 12.27
CA GLY A 151 -9.69 15.78 11.54
C GLY A 151 -9.86 15.50 10.04
N ILE A 152 -9.01 14.67 9.44
CA ILE A 152 -8.95 14.43 7.98
C ILE A 152 -9.32 12.98 7.64
N TYR A 153 -9.00 12.04 8.52
CA TYR A 153 -9.23 10.62 8.33
C TYR A 153 -9.94 10.03 9.54
N ARG A 154 -11.09 9.37 9.34
CA ARG A 154 -11.95 8.82 10.41
C ARG A 154 -11.81 7.31 10.62
N GLY A 155 -10.88 6.67 9.92
CA GLY A 155 -10.80 5.21 9.88
C GLY A 155 -11.80 4.59 8.90
N GLY A 156 -11.80 3.26 8.85
CA GLY A 156 -12.61 2.50 7.90
C GLY A 156 -12.84 1.06 8.36
N ASN A 157 -13.89 0.45 7.81
CA ASN A 157 -14.18 -0.96 7.96
C ASN A 157 -14.18 -1.59 6.58
N GLU A 158 -13.42 -2.67 6.41
CA GLU A 158 -13.33 -3.39 5.15
C GLU A 158 -13.59 -4.88 5.38
N ILE A 159 -14.37 -5.49 4.49
CA ILE A 159 -14.55 -6.94 4.42
C ILE A 159 -13.94 -7.41 3.11
N THR A 160 -13.05 -8.39 3.18
CA THR A 160 -12.38 -8.98 2.03
C THR A 160 -12.89 -10.39 1.80
N LEU A 161 -13.25 -10.69 0.54
CA LEU A 161 -13.62 -12.03 0.09
C LEU A 161 -12.69 -12.44 -1.06
N SER A 162 -12.05 -13.60 -0.95
CA SER A 162 -11.15 -14.12 -1.98
C SER A 162 -11.37 -15.60 -2.21
N TYR A 163 -11.34 -16.02 -3.48
CA TYR A 163 -11.49 -17.41 -3.90
C TYR A 163 -10.38 -17.77 -4.89
N THR A 164 -9.65 -18.86 -4.61
CA THR A 164 -8.56 -19.33 -5.47
C THR A 164 -9.04 -20.46 -6.39
N PHE A 165 -9.04 -20.23 -7.72
CA PHE A 165 -9.60 -21.18 -8.70
C PHE A 165 -8.77 -22.45 -8.91
N ALA A 166 -7.46 -22.42 -8.67
CA ALA A 166 -6.59 -23.58 -8.74
C ALA A 166 -6.02 -23.91 -7.35
N PRO A 167 -6.10 -25.17 -6.88
CA PRO A 167 -5.39 -25.56 -5.66
C PRO A 167 -3.89 -25.36 -5.90
N VAL A 168 -3.20 -24.73 -4.94
CA VAL A 168 -1.75 -24.55 -4.99
C VAL A 168 -1.10 -25.94 -4.98
N PHE A 169 -0.63 -26.40 -6.15
CA PHE A 169 0.10 -27.66 -6.28
C PHE A 169 1.51 -27.48 -5.68
N GLY A 170 1.68 -27.90 -4.44
CA GLY A 170 2.99 -27.92 -3.79
C GLY A 170 2.90 -27.95 -2.27
N LYS A 171 3.21 -29.10 -1.66
CA LYS A 171 3.58 -29.16 -0.24
C LYS A 171 5.03 -28.70 -0.10
N LYS A 172 5.27 -27.41 0.14
CA LYS A 172 6.44 -26.96 0.91
C LYS A 172 6.29 -25.47 1.29
N LEU A 173 6.15 -25.26 2.60
CA LEU A 173 5.91 -24.00 3.30
C LEU A 173 4.55 -23.33 3.04
N SER A 174 3.48 -24.00 3.46
CA SER A 174 2.28 -23.27 3.91
C SER A 174 2.56 -22.75 5.32
N VAL A 175 3.21 -21.60 5.40
CA VAL A 175 2.96 -20.62 6.45
C VAL A 175 2.63 -19.35 5.70
N TRP A 176 1.32 -19.10 5.66
CA TRP A 176 0.78 -17.78 5.31
C TRP A 176 1.08 -16.77 6.38
#